data_AF-A0A6I5RNW7-F1
#
_entry.id   AF-A0A6I5RNW7-F1
#
_cell.length_a   1.000
_cell.length_b   1.000
_cell.length_c   1.000
_cell.angle_alpha   90.00
_cell.angle_beta   90.00
_cell.angle_gamma   90.00
#
_symmetry.space_group_name_H-M   'P 1'
#
loop_
_entity.id
_entity.type
_entity.pdbx_description
1 polymer ?
#
loop_
_entity_poly.entity_id
_entity_poly.type
_entity_poly.pdbx_seq_one_letter_code
_entity_poly.pdbx_strand_id
1 'polypeptide(L)'
;MDNVQASVVGASVVSFLPGVSAQQRESVQLATLFAQRAALSAYKDGQVEDWYSYYKNQLKYFGWDATPADATYRPDPSRQRVVEQALEKISQVAGRPYAEASRRSIDALEKDGNALSLFESRSRNLDYAYFQLIPCSQALQVLSTWCCTMKRSISRSRAAVFCFSRTRLFHPRGRNWCASIRAGSSTHTETGSW
;
A
#
# COMPACT_ATOMS: atom_id res chain seq x y z
N MET A 1 -0.84 5.74 -26.64
CA MET A 1 -1.68 5.69 -25.42
C MET A 1 -0.82 5.12 -24.30
N ASP A 2 -0.55 5.92 -23.28
CA ASP A 2 0.23 5.52 -22.13
C ASP A 2 -0.55 4.49 -21.30
N ASN A 3 -0.14 3.22 -21.40
CA ASN A 3 -0.83 2.10 -20.77
C ASN A 3 -0.51 2.06 -19.27
N VAL A 4 -1.41 2.61 -18.45
CA VAL A 4 -1.36 2.49 -16.99
C VAL A 4 -1.75 1.07 -16.61
N GLN A 5 -0.86 0.36 -15.93
CA GLN A 5 -1.15 -0.97 -15.41
C GLN A 5 -1.55 -0.88 -13.95
N ALA A 6 -2.52 -1.69 -13.52
CA ALA A 6 -2.98 -1.69 -12.14
C ALA A 6 -2.94 -3.09 -11.54
N SER A 7 -2.83 -3.19 -10.23
CA SER A 7 -2.96 -4.46 -9.50
C SER A 7 -3.59 -4.26 -8.13
N VAL A 8 -4.47 -5.18 -7.75
CA VAL A 8 -4.97 -5.28 -6.38
C VAL A 8 -3.95 -6.07 -5.56
N VAL A 9 -3.51 -5.47 -4.45
CA VAL A 9 -2.44 -6.00 -3.60
C VAL A 9 -2.93 -5.90 -2.15
N GLY A 10 -3.59 -6.95 -1.67
CA GLY A 10 -4.26 -6.91 -0.37
C GLY A 10 -5.33 -5.82 -0.32
N ALA A 11 -5.18 -4.87 0.60
CA ALA A 11 -6.05 -3.68 0.74
C ALA A 11 -5.56 -2.47 -0.08
N SER A 12 -4.70 -2.68 -1.08
CA SER A 12 -4.14 -1.61 -1.92
C SER A 12 -4.53 -1.78 -3.39
N VAL A 13 -4.68 -0.64 -4.06
CA VAL A 13 -4.64 -0.53 -5.51
C VAL A 13 -3.31 0.10 -5.88
N VAL A 14 -2.46 -0.65 -6.59
CA VAL A 14 -1.16 -0.17 -7.06
C VAL A 14 -1.29 0.20 -8.53
N SER A 15 -0.93 1.43 -8.87
CA SER A 15 -1.00 1.97 -10.24
C SER A 15 0.41 2.19 -10.77
N PHE A 16 0.71 1.64 -11.93
CA PHE A 16 2.01 1.73 -12.57
C PHE A 16 1.91 2.59 -13.83
N LEU A 17 2.52 3.77 -13.77
CA LEU A 17 2.73 4.62 -14.93
C LEU A 17 3.71 3.96 -15.91
N PRO A 18 3.71 4.36 -17.20
CA PRO A 18 4.64 3.83 -18.18
C PRO A 18 6.11 3.92 -17.73
N GLY A 19 6.90 2.93 -18.11
CA GLY A 19 8.34 2.87 -17.80
C GLY A 19 8.70 2.13 -16.51
N VAL A 20 7.72 1.69 -15.70
CA VAL A 20 8.00 0.82 -14.54
C VAL A 20 8.20 -0.64 -15.00
N SER A 21 9.41 -1.17 -14.78
CA SER A 21 9.76 -2.55 -15.18
C SER A 21 8.99 -3.61 -14.38
N ALA A 22 8.87 -4.84 -14.92
CA ALA A 22 8.21 -5.94 -14.21
C ALA A 22 8.83 -6.24 -12.84
N GLN A 23 10.17 -6.20 -12.74
CA GLN A 23 10.88 -6.42 -11.48
C GLN A 23 10.57 -5.34 -10.43
N GLN A 24 10.46 -4.07 -10.86
CA GLN A 24 10.08 -2.97 -9.97
C GLN A 24 8.62 -3.11 -9.51
N ARG A 25 7.71 -3.51 -10.41
CA ARG A 25 6.31 -3.79 -10.07
C ARG A 25 6.20 -4.87 -9.00
N GLU A 26 6.87 -6.01 -9.20
CA GLU A 26 6.90 -7.11 -8.23
C GLU A 26 7.49 -6.67 -6.89
N SER A 27 8.58 -5.88 -6.91
CA SER A 27 9.21 -5.37 -5.68
C SER A 27 8.27 -4.49 -4.86
N VAL A 28 7.47 -3.63 -5.51
CA VAL A 28 6.46 -2.80 -4.82
C VAL A 28 5.33 -3.65 -4.25
N GLN A 29 4.84 -4.61 -5.03
CA GLN A 29 3.76 -5.52 -4.61
C GLN A 29 4.18 -6.33 -3.38
N LEU A 30 5.37 -6.94 -3.41
CA LEU A 30 5.91 -7.74 -2.31
C LEU A 30 6.14 -6.90 -1.05
N ALA A 31 6.75 -5.72 -1.17
CA ALA A 31 6.97 -4.84 -0.02
C ALA A 31 5.64 -4.41 0.62
N THR A 32 4.63 -4.11 -0.21
CA THR A 32 3.28 -3.73 0.26
C THR A 32 2.61 -4.88 0.99
N LEU A 33 2.58 -6.08 0.40
CA LEU A 33 1.99 -7.27 1.04
C LEU A 33 2.70 -7.64 2.33
N PHE A 34 4.03 -7.58 2.35
CA PHE A 34 4.80 -7.87 3.55
C PHE A 34 4.44 -6.89 4.68
N ALA A 35 4.48 -5.58 4.40
CA ALA A 35 4.18 -4.57 5.41
C ALA A 35 2.75 -4.73 5.96
N GLN A 36 1.77 -4.98 5.09
CA GLN A 36 0.38 -5.24 5.50
C GLN A 36 0.26 -6.49 6.36
N ARG A 37 0.87 -7.61 5.94
CA ARG A 37 0.79 -8.90 6.64
C ARG A 37 1.48 -8.83 8.00
N ALA A 38 2.68 -8.25 8.07
CA ALA A 38 3.42 -8.10 9.31
C ALA A 38 2.64 -7.24 10.33
N ALA A 39 2.08 -6.11 9.88
CA ALA A 39 1.26 -5.26 10.74
C ALA A 39 -0.01 -5.97 11.20
N LEU A 40 -0.70 -6.67 10.29
CA LEU A 40 -1.94 -7.38 10.62
C LEU A 40 -1.71 -8.53 11.61
N SER A 41 -0.61 -9.28 11.46
CA SER A 41 -0.25 -10.34 12.41
C SER A 41 0.01 -9.76 13.79
N ALA A 42 0.92 -8.79 13.89
CA ALA A 42 1.27 -8.16 15.16
C ALA A 42 0.05 -7.56 15.89
N TYR A 43 -0.90 -6.97 15.15
CA TYR A 43 -2.14 -6.45 15.72
C TYR A 43 -3.06 -7.57 16.24
N LYS A 44 -3.25 -8.63 15.45
CA LYS A 44 -4.08 -9.78 15.85
C LYS A 44 -3.51 -10.55 17.04
N ASP A 45 -2.18 -10.63 17.12
CA ASP A 45 -1.46 -11.29 18.19
C ASP A 45 -1.36 -10.42 19.46
N GLY A 46 -1.95 -9.22 19.45
CA GLY A 46 -1.95 -8.29 20.58
C GLY A 46 -0.59 -7.63 20.86
N GLN A 47 0.39 -7.78 19.95
CA GLN A 47 1.73 -7.23 20.11
C GLN A 47 1.78 -5.71 19.87
N VAL A 48 0.84 -5.18 19.09
CA VAL A 48 0.72 -3.74 18.82
C VAL A 48 -0.73 -3.30 18.91
N GLU A 49 -0.97 -2.18 19.60
CA GLU A 49 -2.29 -1.55 19.66
C GLU A 49 -2.58 -0.71 18.41
N ASP A 50 -1.57 -0.04 17.86
CA ASP A 50 -1.70 0.75 16.64
C ASP A 50 -1.07 0.03 15.43
N TRP A 51 -1.90 -0.80 14.79
CA TRP A 51 -1.60 -1.45 13.50
C TRP A 51 -0.97 -0.47 12.49
N TYR A 52 -1.46 0.76 12.45
CA TYR A 52 -1.08 1.71 11.42
C TYR A 52 0.33 2.27 11.65
N SER A 53 0.67 2.62 12.89
CA SER A 53 2.05 3.04 13.21
C SER A 53 3.05 1.93 12.96
N TYR A 54 2.69 0.68 13.24
CA TYR A 54 3.54 -0.46 12.91
C TYR A 54 3.69 -0.64 11.39
N TYR A 55 2.60 -0.54 10.63
CA TYR A 55 2.62 -0.58 9.17
C TYR A 55 3.55 0.50 8.56
N LYS A 56 3.48 1.74 9.06
CA LYS A 56 4.39 2.82 8.64
C LYS A 56 5.85 2.46 8.89
N ASN A 57 6.15 1.86 10.04
CA ASN A 57 7.50 1.43 10.37
C ASN A 57 7.99 0.31 9.44
N GLN A 58 7.12 -0.62 9.06
CA GLN A 58 7.44 -1.63 8.04
C GLN A 58 7.77 -0.97 6.69
N LEU A 59 6.97 0.00 6.24
CA LEU A 59 7.25 0.76 5.02
C LEU A 59 8.60 1.49 5.06
N LYS A 60 8.97 2.06 6.21
CA LYS A 60 10.30 2.70 6.41
C LYS A 60 11.45 1.73 6.16
N TYR A 61 11.34 0.47 6.61
CA TYR A 61 12.37 -0.55 6.33
C TYR A 61 12.53 -0.82 4.83
N PHE A 62 11.49 -0.65 4.03
CA PHE A 62 11.58 -0.76 2.58
C PHE A 62 11.99 0.54 1.87
N GLY A 63 12.27 1.61 2.62
CA GLY A 63 12.75 2.89 2.09
C GLY A 63 11.66 3.86 1.67
N TRP A 64 10.39 3.63 2.04
CA TRP A 64 9.39 4.70 2.00
C TRP A 64 9.65 5.67 3.13
N ASP A 65 9.92 6.93 2.77
CA ASP A 65 10.02 7.98 3.76
C ASP A 65 8.60 8.40 4.17
N ALA A 66 8.32 8.22 5.45
CA ALA A 66 7.06 8.62 6.04
C ALA A 66 7.13 10.09 6.38
N THR A 67 6.80 10.94 5.40
CA THR A 67 6.41 12.32 5.70
C THR A 67 5.30 12.26 6.76
N PRO A 68 5.38 13.05 7.85
CA PRO A 68 4.35 13.06 8.87
C PRO A 68 2.99 13.34 8.22
N ALA A 69 1.95 12.74 8.81
CA ALA A 69 0.58 12.89 8.35
C ALA A 69 0.18 14.37 8.35
N ASP A 70 -0.19 14.92 7.20
CA ASP A 70 -0.91 16.18 7.14
C ASP A 70 -2.31 15.97 7.72
N ALA A 71 -2.41 16.23 9.03
CA ALA A 71 -3.63 16.41 9.79
C ALA A 71 -4.63 15.23 9.82
N THR A 72 -5.41 15.22 10.90
CA THR A 72 -6.56 14.33 11.02
C THR A 72 -7.65 14.78 10.04
N TYR A 73 -7.58 14.29 8.81
CA TYR A 73 -8.53 14.61 7.76
C TYR A 73 -9.87 13.90 7.98
N ARG A 74 -10.97 14.61 8.25
CA ARG A 74 -12.31 14.02 8.30
C ARG A 74 -12.91 14.03 6.88
N PRO A 75 -12.87 12.92 6.11
CA PRO A 75 -13.59 12.87 4.87
C PRO A 75 -15.10 12.85 5.14
N ASP A 76 -15.84 13.19 4.10
CA ASP A 76 -17.29 13.00 4.08
C ASP A 76 -17.62 11.49 4.14
N PRO A 77 -18.74 11.08 4.76
CA PRO A 77 -19.10 9.67 4.89
C PRO A 77 -19.35 8.93 3.56
N SER A 78 -19.52 9.61 2.42
CA SER A 78 -19.77 8.96 1.13
C SER A 78 -18.51 8.33 0.50
N ARG A 79 -18.63 7.10 -0.01
CA ARG A 79 -17.53 6.34 -0.64
C ARG A 79 -16.88 7.11 -1.80
N GLN A 80 -17.69 7.73 -2.66
CA GLN A 80 -17.21 8.53 -3.78
C GLN A 80 -16.40 9.74 -3.32
N ARG A 81 -16.88 10.48 -2.31
CA ARG A 81 -16.12 11.62 -1.78
C ARG A 81 -14.80 11.18 -1.15
N VAL A 82 -14.77 10.05 -0.45
CA VAL A 82 -13.51 9.50 0.09
C VAL A 82 -12.50 9.25 -1.04
N VAL A 83 -12.91 8.62 -2.15
CA VAL A 83 -12.02 8.37 -3.30
C VAL A 83 -11.57 9.67 -3.97
N GLU A 84 -12.49 10.60 -4.22
CA GLU A 84 -12.18 11.91 -4.82
C GLU A 84 -11.15 12.68 -3.98
N GLN A 85 -11.35 12.71 -2.66
CA GLN A 85 -10.44 13.36 -1.72
C GLN A 85 -9.05 12.70 -1.68
N ALA A 86 -8.99 11.37 -1.84
CA ALA A 86 -7.72 10.66 -2.03
C ALA A 86 -6.97 11.20 -3.24
N LEU A 87 -7.67 11.33 -4.35
CA LEU A 87 -7.10 11.67 -5.64
C LEU A 87 -6.71 13.14 -5.71
N GLU A 88 -7.49 14.02 -5.07
CA GLU A 88 -7.09 15.41 -4.82
C GLU A 88 -5.81 15.48 -4.01
N LYS A 89 -5.71 14.73 -2.89
CA LYS A 89 -4.49 14.72 -2.08
C LYS A 89 -3.29 14.17 -2.85
N ILE A 90 -3.46 13.08 -3.60
CA ILE A 90 -2.41 12.55 -4.50
C ILE A 90 -1.98 13.62 -5.50
N SER A 91 -2.93 14.33 -6.11
CA SER A 91 -2.63 15.42 -7.06
C SER A 91 -1.82 16.53 -6.42
N GLN A 92 -2.14 16.91 -5.17
CA GLN A 92 -1.42 17.95 -4.42
C GLN A 92 0.00 17.53 -4.03
N VAL A 93 0.21 16.27 -3.60
CA VAL A 93 1.51 15.83 -3.05
C VAL A 93 2.43 15.21 -4.09
N ALA A 94 1.87 14.43 -5.02
CA ALA A 94 2.61 13.67 -6.01
C ALA A 94 2.51 14.28 -7.42
N GLY A 95 1.46 15.07 -7.67
CA GLY A 95 1.18 15.67 -8.96
C GLY A 95 0.04 14.96 -9.71
N ARG A 96 -0.57 15.71 -10.64
CA ARG A 96 -1.72 15.28 -11.43
C ARG A 96 -1.56 13.92 -12.16
N PRO A 97 -0.40 13.56 -12.75
CA PRO A 97 -0.24 12.27 -13.43
C PRO A 97 -0.47 11.06 -12.50
N TYR A 98 -0.07 11.16 -11.23
CA TYR A 98 -0.26 10.09 -10.25
C TYR A 98 -1.73 9.95 -9.84
N ALA A 99 -2.45 11.07 -9.73
CA ALA A 99 -3.88 11.07 -9.45
C ALA A 99 -4.67 10.48 -10.62
N GLU A 100 -4.34 10.83 -11.86
CA GLU A 100 -4.99 10.28 -13.05
C GLU A 100 -4.74 8.78 -13.21
N ALA A 101 -3.51 8.30 -12.96
CA ALA A 101 -3.19 6.88 -12.96
C ALA A 101 -3.99 6.11 -11.88
N SER A 102 -4.10 6.70 -10.68
CA SER A 102 -4.88 6.14 -9.57
C SER A 102 -6.37 6.09 -9.91
N ARG A 103 -6.93 7.17 -10.49
CA ARG A 103 -8.34 7.22 -10.95
C ARG A 103 -8.62 6.08 -11.93
N ARG A 104 -7.83 5.96 -13.00
CA ARG A 104 -8.00 4.90 -14.02
C ARG A 104 -7.95 3.50 -13.40
N SER A 105 -7.11 3.31 -12.39
CA SER A 105 -6.98 2.02 -11.70
C SER A 105 -8.20 1.68 -10.85
N ILE A 106 -8.81 2.69 -10.20
CA ILE A 106 -10.06 2.52 -9.46
C ILE A 106 -11.21 2.26 -10.43
N ASP A 107 -11.31 3.04 -11.52
CA ASP A 107 -12.36 2.85 -12.53
C ASP A 107 -12.27 1.45 -13.17
N ALA A 108 -11.07 0.89 -13.32
CA ALA A 108 -10.86 -0.47 -13.79
C ALA A 108 -11.25 -1.51 -12.72
N LEU A 109 -10.90 -1.27 -11.45
CA LEU A 109 -11.29 -2.13 -10.33
C LEU A 109 -12.80 -2.21 -10.17
N GLU A 110 -13.52 -1.09 -10.31
CA GLU A 110 -14.99 -1.06 -10.21
C GLU A 110 -15.69 -1.88 -11.30
N LYS A 111 -15.03 -2.08 -12.44
CA LYS A 111 -15.53 -2.91 -13.55
C LYS A 111 -15.21 -4.40 -13.37
N ASP A 112 -14.31 -4.76 -12.47
CA ASP A 112 -13.94 -6.13 -12.15
C ASP A 112 -14.52 -6.55 -10.79
N GLY A 113 -15.70 -7.16 -10.82
CA GLY A 113 -16.42 -7.56 -9.60
C GLY A 113 -15.64 -8.53 -8.71
N ASN A 114 -14.80 -9.40 -9.28
CA ASN A 114 -13.99 -10.35 -8.51
C ASN A 114 -12.84 -9.65 -7.80
N ALA A 115 -12.10 -8.81 -8.52
CA ALA A 115 -11.01 -8.02 -7.94
C ALA A 115 -11.54 -7.03 -6.90
N LEU A 116 -12.70 -6.43 -7.14
CA LEU A 116 -13.37 -5.53 -6.21
C LEU A 116 -13.76 -6.24 -4.92
N SER A 117 -14.39 -7.41 -5.02
CA SER A 117 -14.79 -8.21 -3.85
C SER A 117 -13.57 -8.61 -3.01
N LEU A 118 -12.49 -9.04 -3.66
CA LEU A 118 -11.23 -9.35 -2.98
C LEU A 118 -10.66 -8.13 -2.26
N PHE A 119 -10.57 -6.99 -2.95
CA PHE A 119 -10.10 -5.73 -2.37
C PHE A 119 -10.94 -5.30 -1.17
N GLU A 120 -12.27 -5.33 -1.28
CA GLU A 120 -13.18 -4.94 -0.20
C GLU A 120 -13.08 -5.87 1.01
N SER A 121 -12.93 -7.18 0.79
CA SER A 121 -12.75 -8.17 1.86
C SER A 121 -11.46 -7.94 2.65
N ARG A 122 -10.38 -7.48 1.97
CA ARG A 122 -9.08 -7.19 2.59
C ARG A 122 -9.01 -5.81 3.22
N SER A 123 -9.84 -4.88 2.75
CA SER A 123 -9.94 -3.50 3.24
C SER A 123 -10.75 -3.36 4.53
N ARG A 124 -11.41 -4.42 4.98
CA ARG A 124 -12.22 -4.42 6.22
C ARG A 124 -11.46 -5.10 7.36
N ASN A 125 -11.31 -4.39 8.47
CA ASN A 125 -10.93 -4.94 9.77
C ASN A 125 -12.04 -4.61 10.80
N LEU A 126 -12.06 -5.32 11.94
CA LEU A 126 -13.15 -5.31 12.94
C LEU A 126 -13.57 -3.89 13.36
N ASP A 127 -12.59 -3.00 13.62
CA ASP A 127 -12.85 -1.65 14.13
C ASP A 127 -12.70 -0.52 13.08
N TYR A 128 -12.14 -0.84 11.92
CA TYR A 128 -11.83 0.13 10.87
C TYR A 128 -11.79 -0.50 9.47
N ALA A 129 -12.27 0.26 8.49
CA ALA A 129 -11.99 0.00 7.08
C ALA A 129 -10.77 0.83 6.67
N TYR A 130 -9.89 0.27 5.84
CA TYR A 130 -8.77 1.00 5.27
C TYR A 130 -8.51 0.55 3.85
N PHE A 131 -8.03 1.47 3.02
CA PHE A 131 -7.53 1.13 1.69
C PHE A 131 -6.38 2.04 1.30
N GLN A 132 -5.63 1.64 0.29
CA GLN A 132 -4.42 2.36 -0.14
C GLN A 132 -4.38 2.54 -1.64
N LEU A 133 -3.94 3.70 -2.08
CA LEU A 133 -3.66 4.00 -3.47
C LEU A 133 -2.17 4.22 -3.62
N ILE A 134 -1.53 3.42 -4.47
CA ILE A 134 -0.07 3.41 -4.60
C ILE A 134 0.34 3.69 -6.05
N PRO A 135 0.29 4.95 -6.51
CA PRO A 135 0.77 5.29 -7.83
C PRO A 135 2.30 5.32 -7.88
N CYS A 136 2.84 4.65 -8.89
CA CYS A 136 4.25 4.39 -9.10
C CYS A 136 4.65 4.90 -10.48
N SER A 137 5.72 5.69 -10.56
CA SER A 137 6.31 6.14 -11.82
C SER A 137 7.81 5.87 -11.83
N GLN A 138 8.37 5.79 -13.04
CA GLN A 138 9.81 5.77 -13.24
C GLN A 138 10.26 7.19 -13.60
N ALA A 139 11.04 7.82 -12.74
CA ALA A 139 11.63 9.15 -12.98
C ALA A 139 13.15 9.05 -12.85
N LEU A 140 13.89 9.41 -13.90
CA LEU A 140 15.37 9.44 -13.90
C LEU A 140 16.00 8.13 -13.38
N GLN A 141 15.50 6.98 -13.86
CA GLN A 141 15.89 5.63 -13.43
C GLN A 141 15.56 5.26 -11.97
N VAL A 142 14.96 6.17 -11.21
CA VAL A 142 14.49 5.95 -9.84
C VAL A 142 12.98 5.69 -9.86
N LEU A 143 12.56 4.64 -9.14
CA LEU A 143 11.15 4.39 -8.91
C LEU A 143 10.63 5.39 -7.88
N SER A 144 9.75 6.26 -8.32
CA SER A 144 9.01 7.17 -7.46
C SER A 144 7.70 6.50 -7.09
N THR A 145 7.55 6.11 -5.83
CA THR A 145 6.30 5.53 -5.34
C THR A 145 5.66 6.45 -4.32
N TRP A 146 4.39 6.78 -4.56
CA TRP A 146 3.55 7.43 -3.58
C TRP A 146 2.57 6.40 -3.02
N CYS A 147 2.34 6.39 -1.71
CA CYS A 147 1.31 5.57 -1.10
C CYS A 147 0.39 6.49 -0.32
N CYS A 148 -0.88 6.60 -0.70
CA CYS A 148 -1.88 7.30 0.08
C CYS A 148 -2.80 6.27 0.76
N THR A 149 -2.76 6.23 2.09
CA THR A 149 -3.57 5.35 2.94
C THR A 149 -4.76 6.11 3.49
N MET A 150 -5.94 5.54 3.30
CA MET A 150 -7.19 5.98 3.88
C MET A 150 -7.56 5.02 5.00
N LYS A 151 -7.78 5.51 6.22
CA LYS A 151 -8.30 4.73 7.35
C LYS A 151 -9.61 5.34 7.80
N ARG A 152 -10.69 4.58 7.89
CA ARG A 152 -12.02 4.96 8.41
C ARG A 152 -12.38 4.11 9.62
N SER A 153 -12.61 4.74 10.77
CA SER A 153 -13.22 4.09 11.93
C SER A 153 -14.68 3.79 11.65
N ILE A 154 -15.08 2.53 11.86
CA ILE A 154 -16.46 2.08 11.65
C ILE A 154 -17.36 2.65 12.77
N SER A 155 -16.85 2.72 14.00
CA SER A 155 -17.62 3.19 15.17
C SER A 155 -17.67 4.70 15.36
N ARG A 156 -16.66 5.46 14.89
CA ARG A 156 -16.53 6.91 15.17
C ARG A 156 -16.78 7.83 13.98
N SER A 157 -17.13 7.32 12.80
CA SER A 157 -17.29 8.12 11.56
C SER A 157 -16.10 9.07 11.29
N ARG A 158 -14.90 8.69 11.72
CA ARG A 158 -13.67 9.44 11.46
C ARG A 158 -12.91 8.69 10.39
N ALA A 159 -12.35 9.41 9.44
CA ALA A 159 -11.26 8.86 8.65
C ALA A 159 -10.00 9.70 8.78
N ALA A 160 -8.95 9.27 8.09
CA ALA A 160 -7.68 9.96 7.98
C ALA A 160 -7.00 9.52 6.67
N VAL A 161 -6.34 10.48 6.01
CA VAL A 161 -5.56 10.27 4.78
C VAL A 161 -4.10 10.51 5.10
N PHE A 162 -3.25 9.62 4.61
CA PHE A 162 -1.81 9.70 4.85
C PHE A 162 -1.06 9.41 3.58
N CYS A 163 -0.15 10.28 3.16
CA CYS A 163 0.62 10.06 1.96
C CYS A 163 2.11 9.89 2.28
N PHE A 164 2.72 8.85 1.70
CA PHE A 164 4.13 8.47 1.83
C PHE A 164 4.81 8.63 0.49
N SER A 165 6.06 9.05 0.48
CA SER A 165 6.88 9.11 -0.74
C SER A 165 8.07 8.17 -0.59
N ARG A 166 8.43 7.47 -1.66
CA ARG A 166 9.67 6.72 -1.77
C ARG A 166 10.57 7.41 -2.75
N THR A 167 11.64 8.03 -2.26
CA THR A 167 12.59 8.78 -3.08
C THR A 167 13.83 7.95 -3.46
N ARG A 168 14.03 6.76 -2.88
CA ARG A 168 15.15 5.86 -3.23
C ARG A 168 14.72 4.40 -3.32
N LEU A 169 14.98 3.79 -4.49
CA LEU A 169 15.15 2.35 -4.57
C LEU A 169 16.42 1.98 -3.82
N PHE A 170 16.28 1.16 -2.78
CA PHE A 170 17.42 0.40 -2.30
C PHE A 170 17.85 -0.50 -3.45
N HIS A 171 19.04 -0.25 -4.02
CA HIS A 171 19.66 -1.16 -4.96
C HIS A 171 20.36 -2.23 -4.11
N PRO A 172 19.84 -3.47 -4.01
CA PRO A 172 20.55 -4.49 -3.26
C PRO A 172 21.77 -4.86 -4.11
N ARG A 173 22.92 -4.25 -3.82
CA ARG A 173 24.20 -4.85 -4.21
C ARG A 173 24.29 -6.19 -3.48
N GLY A 174 23.94 -7.27 -4.17
CA GLY A 174 24.58 -8.56 -3.98
C GLY A 174 23.97 -9.58 -3.03
N ARG A 175 22.67 -9.52 -2.65
CA ARG A 175 22.00 -10.69 -2.04
C ARG A 175 20.55 -10.81 -2.50
N ASN A 176 20.19 -11.98 -3.02
CA ASN A 176 18.84 -12.37 -3.43
C ASN A 176 17.84 -12.17 -2.28
N TRP A 177 17.23 -11.00 -2.24
CA TRP A 177 16.30 -10.61 -1.18
C TRP A 177 15.00 -11.46 -1.20
N CYS A 178 14.55 -11.87 -2.39
CA CYS A 178 13.47 -12.86 -2.54
C CYS A 178 13.81 -14.24 -1.97
N ALA A 179 15.09 -14.59 -1.80
CA ALA A 179 15.50 -15.83 -1.14
C ALA A 179 15.49 -15.68 0.40
N SER A 180 15.83 -14.50 0.92
CA SER A 180 15.73 -14.19 2.35
C SER A 180 14.29 -14.24 2.87
N ILE A 181 13.33 -13.76 2.10
CA ILE A 181 11.89 -13.82 2.47
C ILE A 181 11.38 -15.28 2.45
N ARG A 182 11.87 -16.12 1.55
CA ARG A 182 11.55 -17.56 1.52
C ARG A 182 12.18 -18.32 2.70
N ALA A 183 13.42 -18.00 3.05
CA ALA A 183 14.12 -18.63 4.18
C ALA A 183 13.50 -18.29 5.55
N GLY A 184 12.90 -17.10 5.70
CA GLY A 184 12.20 -16.72 6.93
C GLY A 184 10.87 -17.44 7.17
N SER A 185 10.40 -18.27 6.23
CA SER A 185 9.16 -19.05 6.34
C SER A 185 9.37 -20.53 6.68
N SER A 186 10.63 -20.96 6.86
CA SER A 186 10.99 -22.36 7.13
C SER A 186 11.85 -22.50 8.38
N THR A 187 11.31 -22.20 9.55
CA THR A 187 11.81 -22.77 10.83
C THR A 187 10.64 -22.94 11.79
N HIS A 188 9.87 -24.01 11.60
CA HIS A 188 9.19 -24.73 12.68
C HIS A 188 8.73 -26.08 12.13
N THR A 189 9.63 -27.05 12.10
CA THR A 189 9.32 -28.48 12.17
C THR A 189 10.52 -29.23 12.75
N GLU A 190 10.29 -29.77 13.96
CA GLU A 190 10.80 -31.01 14.52
C GLU A 190 12.31 -31.31 14.52
N THR A 191 12.83 -31.56 15.72
CA THR A 191 13.57 -32.81 16.00
C THR A 191 13.47 -33.09 17.50
N GLY A 192 12.70 -34.11 17.85
CA GLY A 192 12.78 -34.79 19.14
C GLY A 192 13.74 -35.97 19.04
N SER A 193 14.59 -36.14 20.05
CA SER A 193 15.06 -37.40 20.66
C SER A 193 16.30 -37.10 21.51
N TRP A 194 16.16 -37.22 22.83
CA TRP A 194 16.73 -38.31 23.65
C TRP A 194 15.80 -38.53 24.85
#